data_AF-A0A1H2EVA1-F1
#
_entry.id   AF-A0A1H2EVA1-F1
#
_cell.length_a   1.000
_cell.length_b   1.000
_cell.length_c   1.000
_cell.angle_alpha   90.00
_cell.angle_beta   90.00
_cell.angle_gamma   90.00
#
_symmetry.space_group_name_H-M   'P 1'
#
loop_
_entity.id
_entity.type
_entity.pdbx_description
1 polymer ?
#
loop_
_entity_poly.entity_id
_entity_poly.type
_entity_poly.pdbx_seq_one_letter_code
_entity_poly.pdbx_strand_id
1 'polypeptide(L)' 'MSHVPHELHEEFPDKADALHALKLSNAHFAKLADEYHALNREIHRIETEVEPASDDALEELKKKRLHLKDEIAALLAAA' A
#
# COMPACT_ATOMS: atom_id res chain seq x y z
N MET A 1 -20.26 -0.74 -3.10
CA MET A 1 -18.92 -0.17 -3.34
C MET A 1 -17.97 -0.99 -2.48
N SER A 2 -17.02 -1.71 -3.08
CA SER A 2 -16.04 -2.48 -2.30
C SER A 2 -15.03 -1.49 -1.73
N HIS A 3 -15.16 -1.18 -0.44
CA HIS A 3 -14.17 -0.39 0.27
C HIS A 3 -12.95 -1.29 0.51
N VAL A 4 -11.82 -0.97 -0.13
CA VAL A 4 -10.56 -1.67 0.13
C VAL A 4 -9.89 -0.91 1.28
N PRO A 5 -9.77 -1.49 2.49
CA PRO A 5 -9.12 -0.83 3.62
C PRO A 5 -7.62 -0.70 3.37
N HIS A 6 -6.93 0.15 4.14
CA HIS A 6 -5.48 0.36 4.06
C HIS A 6 -5.03 1.02 2.76
N GLU A 7 -5.83 1.93 2.23
CA GLU A 7 -5.36 2.78 1.13
C GLU A 7 -4.38 3.84 1.66
N LEU A 8 -3.40 4.25 0.84
CA LEU A 8 -2.34 5.17 1.29
C LEU A 8 -2.85 6.50 1.86
N HIS A 9 -4.00 6.98 1.39
CA HIS A 9 -4.63 8.20 1.91
C HIS A 9 -5.27 8.01 3.29
N GLU A 10 -5.66 6.77 3.65
CA GLU A 10 -6.14 6.42 4.99
C GLU A 10 -4.99 6.22 5.96
N GLU A 11 -3.88 5.65 5.47
CA GLU A 11 -2.67 5.40 6.27
C GLU A 11 -1.88 6.68 6.56
N PHE A 12 -1.99 7.68 5.68
CA PHE A 12 -1.29 8.97 5.80
C PHE A 12 -2.23 10.16 5.51
N PRO A 13 -3.28 10.38 6.33
CA PRO A 13 -4.33 11.37 6.04
C PRO A 13 -3.77 12.81 6.00
N ASP A 14 -2.77 13.11 6.84
CA ASP A 14 -2.15 14.43 6.91
C ASP A 14 -1.07 14.68 5.84
N LYS A 15 -0.86 13.72 4.94
CA LYS A 15 0.19 13.77 3.92
C LYS A 15 -0.35 13.70 2.50
N ALA A 16 -1.65 13.95 2.29
CA ALA A 16 -2.29 13.88 0.98
C ALA A 16 -1.56 14.70 -0.11
N ASP A 17 -1.17 15.94 0.20
CA ASP A 17 -0.45 16.80 -0.74
C ASP A 17 0.96 16.26 -1.06
N ALA A 18 1.67 15.77 -0.05
CA ALA A 18 3.01 15.19 -0.21
C ALA A 18 2.97 13.88 -1.01
N LEU A 19 1.98 13.01 -0.74
CA LEU A 19 1.71 11.81 -1.52
C LEU A 19 1.51 12.14 -3.01
N HIS A 20 0.67 13.15 -3.30
CA HIS A 20 0.40 13.57 -4.66
C HIS A 20 1.64 14.17 -5.34
N ALA A 21 2.36 15.06 -4.65
CA ALA A 21 3.58 15.68 -5.17
C ALA A 21 4.66 14.63 -5.47
N LEU A 22 4.91 13.69 -4.56
CA LEU A 22 5.89 12.62 -4.75
C LEU A 22 5.48 11.66 -5.86
N LYS A 23 4.18 11.31 -6.00
CA LYS A 23 3.71 10.50 -7.14
C LYS A 23 4.03 11.13 -8.49
N LEU A 24 3.97 12.46 -8.59
CA LEU A 24 4.23 13.17 -9.84
C LEU A 24 5.72 13.43 -10.10
N SER A 25 6.52 13.60 -9.05
CA SER A 25 7.90 14.07 -9.15
C SER A 25 8.96 12.98 -8.91
N ASN A 26 8.60 11.87 -8.27
CA ASN A 26 9.53 10.80 -7.91
C ASN A 26 9.04 9.45 -8.48
N ALA A 27 9.69 9.01 -9.55
CA ALA A 27 9.35 7.75 -10.23
C ALA A 27 9.49 6.51 -9.33
N HIS A 28 10.42 6.53 -8.38
CA HIS A 28 10.56 5.44 -7.41
C HIS A 28 9.38 5.42 -6.43
N PHE A 29 8.97 6.58 -5.92
CA PHE A 29 7.79 6.71 -5.07
C PHE A 29 6.51 6.27 -5.80
N ALA A 30 6.34 6.69 -7.05
CA ALA A 30 5.19 6.28 -7.86
C ALA A 30 5.11 4.74 -7.98
N LYS A 31 6.24 4.08 -8.25
CA LYS A 31 6.31 2.63 -8.32
C LYS A 31 5.97 1.96 -6.98
N LEU A 32 6.51 2.45 -5.86
CA LEU A 32 6.20 1.93 -4.53
C LEU A 32 4.72 2.06 -4.18
N ALA A 33 4.13 3.21 -4.50
CA ALA A 33 2.72 3.45 -4.25
C ALA A 33 1.83 2.51 -5.08
N ASP A 34 2.15 2.31 -6.35
CA ASP A 34 1.41 1.37 -7.23
C ASP A 34 1.55 -0.08 -6.75
N GLU A 35 2.75 -0.49 -6.34
CA GLU A 35 3.02 -1.82 -5.77
C GLU A 35 2.25 -2.04 -4.47
N TYR A 36 2.23 -1.03 -3.60
CA TYR A 36 1.44 -1.05 -2.37
C TYR A 36 -0.06 -1.19 -2.67
N HIS A 37 -0.59 -0.40 -3.61
CA HIS A 37 -2.01 -0.49 -4.00
C HIS A 37 -2.36 -1.88 -4.59
N ALA A 38 -1.49 -2.43 -5.43
CA ALA A 38 -1.70 -3.75 -6.04
C ALA A 38 -1.71 -4.86 -4.98
N LEU A 39 -0.71 -4.85 -4.08
CA LEU A 39 -0.57 -5.82 -3.01
C LEU A 39 -1.74 -5.73 -2.01
N ASN A 40 -2.18 -4.51 -1.67
CA ASN A 40 -3.31 -4.34 -0.77
C ASN A 40 -4.62 -4.89 -1.36
N ARG A 41 -4.82 -4.75 -2.67
CA ARG A 41 -5.96 -5.37 -3.37
C ARG A 41 -5.88 -6.89 -3.39
N GLU A 42 -4.69 -7.47 -3.52
CA GLU A 42 -4.48 -8.92 -3.43
C GLU A 42 -4.83 -9.45 -2.04
N ILE A 43 -4.26 -8.83 -1.00
CA ILE A 43 -4.59 -9.14 0.40
C ILE A 43 -6.10 -9.06 0.64
N HIS A 44 -6.74 -7.99 0.18
CA HIS A 44 -8.18 -7.81 0.36
C HIS A 44 -9.02 -8.89 -0.35
N ARG A 45 -8.61 -9.35 -1.55
CA ARG A 45 -9.28 -10.46 -2.25
C ARG A 45 -9.15 -11.77 -1.46
N ILE A 46 -8.01 -12.02 -0.86
CA ILE A 46 -7.79 -13.19 -0.01
C ILE A 46 -8.62 -13.09 1.29
N GLU A 47 -8.58 -11.94 1.97
CA GLU A 47 -9.32 -11.70 3.22
C GLU A 47 -10.84 -11.72 3.06
N THR A 48 -11.34 -11.44 1.85
CA THR A 48 -12.77 -11.52 1.51
C THR A 48 -13.17 -12.86 0.90
N GLU A 49 -12.29 -13.86 0.98
CA GLU A 49 -12.50 -15.23 0.46
C GLU A 49 -12.80 -15.28 -1.05
N VAL A 50 -12.42 -14.24 -1.79
CA VAL A 50 -12.55 -14.17 -3.26
C VAL A 50 -11.45 -14.99 -3.93
N GLU A 51 -10.24 -15.00 -3.36
CA GLU A 51 -9.11 -15.80 -3.83
C GLU A 51 -8.65 -16.76 -2.72
N PRO A 52 -8.51 -18.07 -2.99
CA PRO A 52 -8.00 -19.01 -2.01
C PRO A 52 -6.49 -18.82 -1.83
N ALA A 53 -6.05 -18.66 -0.59
CA ALA A 53 -4.63 -18.69 -0.22
C ALA A 53 -4.47 -19.41 1.12
N SER A 54 -3.25 -19.89 1.41
CA SER A 54 -2.93 -20.36 2.75
C SER A 54 -2.72 -19.19 3.70
N ASP A 55 -2.91 -19.42 4.99
CA ASP A 55 -2.63 -18.44 6.04
C ASP A 55 -1.18 -17.94 5.97
N ASP A 56 -0.22 -18.85 5.74
CA ASP A 56 1.20 -18.51 5.57
C ASP A 56 1.42 -17.55 4.38
N ALA A 57 0.74 -17.79 3.25
CA ALA A 57 0.86 -16.92 2.09
C ALA A 57 0.27 -15.53 2.37
N LEU A 58 -0.88 -15.45 3.05
CA LEU A 58 -1.49 -14.19 3.45
C LEU A 58 -0.59 -13.40 4.42
N GLU A 59 0.03 -14.06 5.39
CA GLU A 59 0.96 -13.43 6.32
C GLU A 59 2.20 -12.87 5.62
N GLU A 60 2.76 -13.59 4.65
CA GLU A 60 3.87 -13.07 3.84
C GLU A 60 3.47 -11.84 3.02
N LEU A 61 2.26 -11.81 2.46
CA LEU A 61 1.75 -10.62 1.75
C LEU A 61 1.56 -9.44 2.71
N LYS A 62 1.01 -9.66 3.91
CA LYS A 62 0.86 -8.62 4.94
C LYS A 62 2.21 -8.04 5.38
N LYS A 63 3.24 -8.88 5.55
CA LYS A 63 4.62 -8.42 5.83
C LYS A 63 5.18 -7.56 4.70
N LYS A 64 4.98 -7.96 3.44
CA LYS A 64 5.37 -7.14 2.29
C LYS A 64 4.65 -5.79 2.27
N ARG A 65 3.35 -5.75 2.58
CA ARG A 65 2.57 -4.50 2.67
C ARG A 65 3.13 -3.58 3.74
N LEU A 66 3.49 -4.14 4.89
CA LEU A 66 4.13 -3.39 5.98
C LEU A 66 5.47 -2.79 5.51
N HIS A 67 6.31 -3.58 4.85
CA HIS A 67 7.59 -3.11 4.35
C HIS A 67 7.45 -1.94 3.35
N LEU A 68 6.54 -2.08 2.38
CA LEU A 68 6.24 -1.01 1.42
C LEU A 68 5.71 0.25 2.12
N LYS A 69 4.87 0.09 3.16
CA LYS A 69 4.39 1.21 3.96
C LYS A 69 5.55 1.95 4.64
N ASP A 70 6.51 1.22 5.19
CA ASP A 70 7.68 1.80 5.85
C ASP A 70 8.58 2.56 4.86
N GLU A 71 8.80 2.01 3.66
CA GLU A 71 9.55 2.70 2.59
C GLU A 71 8.86 3.99 2.15
N ILE A 72 7.54 3.94 1.95
CA ILE A 72 6.71 5.11 1.59
C ILE A 72 6.79 6.16 2.70
N ALA A 73 6.68 5.75 3.97
CA ALA A 73 6.79 6.65 5.11
C ALA A 73 8.16 7.33 5.19
N ALA A 74 9.25 6.59 4.91
CA ALA A 74 10.60 7.14 4.89
C ALA A 74 10.77 8.21 3.80
N LEU A 75 10.23 7.97 2.60
CA LEU A 75 10.25 8.95 1.51
C LEU A 75 9.40 10.18 1.82
N LEU A 76 8.24 9.99 2.47
CA LEU A 76 7.39 11.09 2.92
C LEU A 76 8.03 11.93 4.04
N ALA A 77 8.84 11.33 4.89
CA ALA A 77 9.57 12.04 5.94
C ALA A 77 10.78 12.81 5.40
N ALA A 78 11.33 12.40 4.25
CA ALA A 78 12.46 13.04 3.60
C ALA A 78 12.08 14.16 2.59
N ALA A 79 10.79 14.30 2.29
CA ALA A 79 10.22 15.31 1.40
C ALA A 79 9.89 16.61 2.15
#